data_AF-A0A2S2RA46-F1
#
_entry.id   AF-A0A2S2RA46-F1
#
_cell.length_a   1.000
_cell.length_b   1.000
_cell.length_c   1.000
_cell.angle_alpha   90.00
_cell.angle_beta   90.00
_cell.angle_gamma   90.00
#
_symmetry.space_group_name_H-M   'P 1'
#
loop_
_entity.id
_entity.type
_entity.pdbx_description
1 polymer ?
#
loop_
_entity_poly.entity_id
_entity_poly.type
_entity_poly.pdbx_seq_one_letter_code
_entity_poly.pdbx_strand_id
1 'polypeptide(L)'
;MSHLFKICSNNLNTKFNVFIILFSFLNREVFSKWNTRDYMKREHSLLKPYQGSGITVPNWDFMGSTIVTDKYIRLTPDLQSKSGSIWNSIPCYVNNWELQVQFKVHGKGKESLHGDGMAIWYTRERMKQGPVFGSKDLFEGLAVIIDTYSNHNGEHNHQHPYISSMINNGSLHYDHDRDGTHTELAGCEVKVRNLQTEAHLLIRYTGNTLTVMTDLDDKAVWKPCFNVDGVELPTGYYFGFSAATGDLSDNHEIIAVRLYEVDSDDPVTIFIFIITSMLLFLLYVINYFFRRKLLKTA
;
A
#
# COMPACT_ATOMS: atom_id res chain seq x y z
N MET A 1 48.11 11.57 42.25
CA MET A 1 46.95 12.36 41.78
C MET A 1 46.61 12.13 40.29
N SER A 2 47.56 11.74 39.44
CA SER A 2 47.35 11.50 38.00
C SER A 2 46.64 10.18 37.64
N HIS A 3 46.74 9.14 38.47
CA HIS A 3 46.13 7.82 38.18
C HIS A 3 44.62 7.77 38.41
N LEU A 4 44.11 8.48 39.42
CA LEU A 4 42.66 8.55 39.74
C LEU A 4 41.86 9.37 38.71
N PHE A 5 42.45 10.42 38.12
CA PHE A 5 41.83 11.19 37.04
C PHE A 5 41.68 10.37 35.75
N LYS A 6 42.68 9.54 35.42
CA LYS A 6 42.64 8.65 34.24
C LYS A 6 41.56 7.56 34.38
N ILE A 7 41.38 7.02 35.59
CA ILE A 7 40.34 6.02 35.88
C ILE A 7 38.95 6.66 35.84
N CYS A 8 38.77 7.88 36.37
CA CYS A 8 37.49 8.59 36.31
C CYS A 8 37.11 9.01 34.88
N SER A 9 38.08 9.46 34.07
CA SER A 9 37.90 9.80 32.65
C SER A 9 37.55 8.59 31.80
N ASN A 10 38.20 7.44 32.02
CA ASN A 10 37.89 6.21 31.29
C ASN A 10 36.51 5.68 31.65
N ASN A 11 36.11 5.70 32.94
CA ASN A 11 34.79 5.25 33.37
C ASN A 11 33.66 6.15 32.84
N LEU A 12 33.93 7.45 32.66
CA LEU A 12 32.98 8.40 32.07
C LEU A 12 32.82 8.15 30.56
N ASN A 13 33.92 7.92 29.84
CA ASN A 13 33.89 7.59 28.41
C ASN A 13 33.23 6.24 28.14
N THR A 14 33.48 5.21 28.96
CA THR A 14 32.81 3.92 28.82
C THR A 14 31.31 4.04 29.11
N LYS A 15 30.91 4.79 30.14
CA LYS A 15 29.48 5.04 30.42
C LYS A 15 28.81 5.88 29.33
N PHE A 16 29.52 6.83 28.74
CA PHE A 16 29.04 7.64 27.61
C PHE A 16 28.87 6.81 26.34
N ASN A 17 29.83 5.94 26.02
CA ASN A 17 29.75 5.03 24.87
C ASN A 17 28.65 3.98 25.05
N VAL A 18 28.50 3.41 26.24
CA VAL A 18 27.39 2.49 26.57
C VAL A 18 26.05 3.22 26.47
N PHE A 19 25.98 4.50 26.89
CA PHE A 19 24.77 5.31 26.75
C PHE A 19 24.47 5.65 25.29
N ILE A 20 25.46 5.98 24.45
CA ILE A 20 25.28 6.19 23.00
C ILE A 20 24.78 4.91 22.33
N ILE A 21 25.33 3.75 22.70
CA ILE A 21 24.88 2.45 22.19
C ILE A 21 23.45 2.18 22.64
N LEU A 22 23.11 2.36 23.93
CA LEU A 22 21.73 2.23 24.42
C LEU A 22 20.78 3.24 23.75
N PHE A 23 21.23 4.46 23.47
CA PHE A 23 20.45 5.49 22.80
C PHE A 23 20.26 5.15 21.31
N SER A 24 21.26 4.60 20.62
CA SER A 24 21.12 4.15 19.24
C SER A 24 20.26 2.89 19.13
N PHE A 25 20.29 2.00 20.13
CA PHE A 25 19.34 0.88 20.26
C PHE A 25 17.91 1.34 20.58
N LEU A 26 17.73 2.32 21.48
CA LEU A 26 16.42 2.92 21.78
C LEU A 26 15.84 3.67 20.57
N ASN A 27 16.66 4.39 19.79
CA ASN A 27 16.20 5.00 18.55
C ASN A 27 15.78 3.93 17.53
N ARG A 28 16.50 2.80 17.44
CA ARG A 28 16.11 1.66 16.59
C ARG A 28 14.74 1.10 16.96
N GLU A 29 14.42 0.98 18.25
CA GLU A 29 13.09 0.52 18.69
C GLU A 29 12.00 1.58 18.53
N VAL A 30 12.33 2.88 18.59
CA VAL A 30 11.36 3.97 18.32
C VAL A 30 10.96 3.99 16.83
N PHE A 31 11.88 3.68 15.91
CA PHE A 31 11.56 3.51 14.48
C PHE A 31 10.77 2.23 14.16
N SER A 32 10.77 1.22 15.05
CA SER A 32 9.98 -0.01 14.87
C SER A 32 8.71 -0.02 15.74
N LYS A 33 8.24 1.16 16.18
CA LYS A 33 6.99 1.24 16.92
C LYS A 33 5.84 1.17 15.92
N TRP A 34 5.07 0.09 15.98
CA TRP A 34 3.75 -0.02 15.36
C TRP A 34 3.02 1.32 15.47
N ASN A 35 2.76 1.97 14.33
CA ASN A 35 2.10 3.26 14.32
C ASN A 35 0.68 3.06 14.87
N THR A 36 0.48 3.46 16.12
CA THR A 36 -0.83 3.34 16.81
C THR A 36 -1.79 4.45 16.37
N ARG A 37 -1.47 5.16 15.28
CA ARG A 37 -2.22 6.29 14.72
C ARG A 37 -2.86 6.02 13.36
N ASP A 38 -2.57 4.89 12.72
CA ASP A 38 -3.20 4.54 11.45
C ASP A 38 -4.68 4.23 11.70
N TYR A 39 -5.54 5.23 11.47
CA TYR A 39 -6.98 5.09 11.68
C TYR A 39 -7.59 4.43 10.44
N MET A 40 -8.01 3.18 10.59
CA MET A 40 -8.73 2.47 9.53
C MET A 40 -10.05 3.18 9.21
N LYS A 41 -10.21 3.61 7.95
CA LYS A 41 -11.45 4.20 7.43
C LYS A 41 -12.41 3.09 7.02
N ARG A 42 -13.36 2.79 7.91
CA ARG A 42 -14.32 1.68 7.74
C ARG A 42 -15.18 1.86 6.50
N GLU A 43 -15.57 3.09 6.21
CA GLU A 43 -16.38 3.49 5.06
C GLU A 43 -15.71 3.20 3.71
N HIS A 44 -14.38 3.12 3.68
CA HIS A 44 -13.57 2.81 2.50
C HIS A 44 -12.90 1.42 2.57
N SER A 45 -13.37 0.55 3.48
CA SER A 45 -12.81 -0.79 3.68
C SER A 45 -13.84 -1.88 3.32
N LEU A 46 -13.37 -3.05 2.90
CA LEU A 46 -14.14 -4.27 2.62
C LEU A 46 -13.59 -5.41 3.46
N LEU A 47 -14.40 -5.97 4.36
CA LEU A 47 -13.99 -7.07 5.22
C LEU A 47 -15.09 -8.13 5.31
N LYS A 48 -14.70 -9.40 5.35
CA LYS A 48 -15.59 -10.55 5.61
C LYS A 48 -16.46 -10.28 6.86
N PRO A 49 -17.75 -10.64 6.87
CA PRO A 49 -18.50 -11.37 5.83
C PRO A 49 -19.04 -10.47 4.68
N TYR A 50 -18.59 -9.22 4.55
CA TYR A 50 -19.00 -8.19 3.57
C TYR A 50 -20.47 -7.79 3.56
N GLN A 51 -21.35 -8.60 4.14
CA GLN A 51 -22.79 -8.39 4.15
C GLN A 51 -23.18 -7.33 5.19
N GLY A 52 -24.03 -6.40 4.77
CA GLY A 52 -24.87 -5.60 5.64
C GLY A 52 -26.16 -6.36 5.98
N SER A 53 -27.25 -5.64 6.24
CA SER A 53 -28.57 -6.26 6.29
C SER A 53 -29.00 -6.69 4.88
N GLY A 54 -29.05 -7.99 4.60
CA GLY A 54 -29.51 -8.56 3.33
C GLY A 54 -28.39 -8.82 2.31
N ILE A 55 -28.66 -8.59 1.02
CA ILE A 55 -27.76 -8.88 -0.12
C ILE A 55 -26.78 -7.72 -0.40
N THR A 56 -26.87 -6.63 0.36
CA THR A 56 -26.09 -5.41 0.10
C THR A 56 -24.72 -5.45 0.79
N VAL A 57 -23.72 -4.86 0.14
CA VAL A 57 -22.41 -4.59 0.73
C VAL A 57 -22.40 -3.11 1.18
N PRO A 58 -22.29 -2.81 2.48
CA PRO A 58 -22.39 -1.43 2.97
C PRO A 58 -21.33 -0.54 2.32
N ASN A 59 -21.74 0.57 1.72
CA ASN A 59 -20.87 1.54 1.02
C ASN A 59 -20.18 1.01 -0.25
N TRP A 60 -20.61 -0.13 -0.79
CA TRP A 60 -20.03 -0.66 -2.02
C TRP A 60 -21.09 -1.14 -2.99
N ASP A 61 -20.99 -0.69 -4.24
CA ASP A 61 -21.83 -1.12 -5.34
C ASP A 61 -21.03 -2.06 -6.25
N PHE A 62 -21.64 -3.15 -6.72
CA PHE A 62 -20.99 -4.10 -7.63
C PHE A 62 -21.83 -4.32 -8.89
N MET A 63 -21.17 -4.66 -10.00
CA MET A 63 -21.81 -4.89 -11.29
C MET A 63 -21.09 -5.94 -12.15
N GLY A 64 -21.73 -6.34 -13.24
CA GLY A 64 -21.18 -7.32 -14.17
C GLY A 64 -21.20 -8.74 -13.61
N SER A 65 -20.11 -9.47 -13.77
CA SER A 65 -19.96 -10.85 -13.29
C SER A 65 -19.65 -10.98 -11.80
N THR A 66 -19.63 -9.87 -11.06
CA THR A 66 -19.21 -9.87 -9.66
C THR A 66 -20.20 -10.62 -8.76
N ILE A 67 -19.66 -11.53 -7.94
CA ILE A 67 -20.40 -12.30 -6.94
C ILE A 67 -19.79 -12.06 -5.56
N VAL A 68 -20.64 -11.82 -4.58
CA VAL A 68 -20.25 -11.64 -3.17
C VAL A 68 -20.61 -12.91 -2.39
N THR A 69 -19.63 -13.48 -1.69
CA THR A 69 -19.80 -14.61 -0.76
C THR A 69 -19.34 -14.21 0.63
N ASP A 70 -19.52 -15.06 1.64
CA ASP A 70 -19.00 -14.83 3.00
C ASP A 70 -17.47 -14.92 3.10
N LYS A 71 -16.80 -15.46 2.07
CA LYS A 71 -15.35 -15.69 2.03
C LYS A 71 -14.62 -14.74 1.08
N TYR A 72 -15.19 -14.42 -0.06
CA TYR A 72 -14.55 -13.59 -1.07
C TYR A 72 -15.58 -12.84 -1.91
N ILE A 73 -15.11 -11.77 -2.54
CA ILE A 73 -15.79 -11.08 -3.62
C ILE A 73 -15.08 -11.47 -4.91
N ARG A 74 -15.75 -12.26 -5.75
CA ARG A 74 -15.19 -12.68 -7.04
C ARG A 74 -15.63 -11.70 -8.12
N LEU A 75 -14.67 -11.00 -8.74
CA LEU A 75 -14.93 -10.05 -9.81
C LEU A 75 -15.27 -10.77 -11.12
N THR A 76 -14.45 -11.74 -11.52
CA THR A 76 -14.71 -12.64 -12.64
C THR A 76 -14.47 -14.09 -12.23
N PRO A 77 -15.25 -15.04 -12.77
CA PRO A 77 -14.92 -16.46 -12.71
C PRO A 77 -13.90 -16.83 -13.79
N ASP A 78 -13.28 -18.01 -13.64
CA ASP A 78 -12.50 -18.71 -14.67
C ASP A 78 -13.42 -19.19 -15.82
N LEU A 79 -14.00 -18.21 -16.52
CA LEU A 79 -14.82 -18.33 -17.72
C LEU A 79 -14.46 -17.15 -18.64
N GLN A 80 -14.50 -17.40 -19.94
CA GLN A 80 -14.22 -16.40 -20.98
C GLN A 80 -15.24 -15.27 -21.00
N SER A 81 -14.80 -14.11 -21.51
CA SER A 81 -15.62 -12.92 -21.80
C SER A 81 -16.44 -12.46 -20.59
N LYS A 82 -15.80 -12.38 -19.42
CA LYS A 82 -16.40 -11.86 -18.19
C LYS A 82 -15.80 -10.52 -17.83
N SER A 83 -16.62 -9.69 -17.21
CA SER A 83 -16.23 -8.38 -16.73
C SER A 83 -17.06 -8.09 -15.50
N GLY A 84 -16.39 -7.74 -14.40
CA GLY A 84 -17.03 -7.42 -13.13
C GLY A 84 -16.26 -6.36 -12.38
N SER A 85 -16.97 -5.61 -11.54
CA SER A 85 -16.34 -4.61 -10.69
C SER A 85 -17.13 -4.37 -9.41
N ILE A 86 -16.44 -3.83 -8.42
CA ILE A 86 -16.99 -3.33 -7.17
C ILE A 86 -16.38 -1.96 -6.85
N TRP A 87 -17.21 -1.02 -6.44
CA TRP A 87 -16.86 0.39 -6.27
C TRP A 87 -17.36 0.91 -4.94
N ASN A 88 -16.50 1.62 -4.22
CA ASN A 88 -16.92 2.34 -3.03
C ASN A 88 -17.88 3.45 -3.44
N SER A 89 -18.99 3.59 -2.73
CA SER A 89 -20.01 4.62 -3.03
C SER A 89 -19.72 5.96 -2.35
N ILE A 90 -18.71 6.01 -1.47
CA ILE A 90 -18.31 7.20 -0.73
C ILE A 90 -17.01 7.77 -1.32
N PRO A 91 -16.97 9.05 -1.69
CA PRO A 91 -15.73 9.68 -2.15
C PRO A 91 -14.73 9.81 -0.99
N CYS A 92 -13.46 9.54 -1.24
CA CYS A 92 -12.40 9.61 -0.22
C CYS A 92 -11.73 10.99 -0.22
N TYR A 93 -11.83 11.67 0.91
CA TYR A 93 -11.21 12.99 1.16
C TYR A 93 -9.94 12.92 2.01
N VAL A 94 -9.41 11.71 2.22
CA VAL A 94 -8.14 11.52 2.94
C VAL A 94 -7.00 11.92 2.01
N ASN A 95 -6.13 12.82 2.47
CA ASN A 95 -4.99 13.30 1.67
C ASN A 95 -3.86 12.27 1.59
N ASN A 96 -3.53 11.70 2.75
CA ASN A 96 -2.43 10.75 2.93
C ASN A 96 -3.04 9.40 3.34
N TRP A 97 -2.93 8.40 2.48
CA TRP A 97 -3.60 7.13 2.70
C TRP A 97 -2.73 5.93 2.33
N GLU A 98 -3.06 4.81 2.97
CA GLU A 98 -2.54 3.49 2.64
C GLU A 98 -3.71 2.54 2.41
N LEU A 99 -3.75 1.93 1.22
CA LEU A 99 -4.72 0.93 0.83
C LEU A 99 -4.04 -0.44 0.82
N GLN A 100 -4.44 -1.31 1.74
CA GLN A 100 -4.01 -2.71 1.78
C GLN A 100 -5.09 -3.58 1.15
N VAL A 101 -4.75 -4.24 0.05
CA VAL A 101 -5.64 -5.11 -0.72
C VAL A 101 -5.15 -6.55 -0.59
N GLN A 102 -6.02 -7.42 -0.11
CA GLN A 102 -5.79 -8.86 -0.06
C GLN A 102 -6.62 -9.50 -1.17
N PHE A 103 -5.98 -10.26 -2.06
CA PHE A 103 -6.59 -10.77 -3.28
C PHE A 103 -6.04 -12.15 -3.66
N LYS A 104 -6.71 -12.79 -4.61
CA LYS A 104 -6.28 -14.06 -5.20
C LYS A 104 -6.58 -14.07 -6.68
N VAL A 105 -5.57 -14.44 -7.48
CA VAL A 105 -5.73 -14.74 -8.90
C VAL A 105 -5.42 -16.21 -9.12
N HIS A 106 -6.39 -16.97 -9.61
CA HIS A 106 -6.23 -18.42 -9.78
C HIS A 106 -7.13 -19.00 -10.87
N GLY A 107 -6.66 -20.05 -11.53
CA GLY A 107 -7.43 -20.71 -12.58
C GLY A 107 -6.79 -22.01 -13.05
N LYS A 108 -7.53 -22.74 -13.88
CA LYS A 108 -7.14 -24.08 -14.36
C LYS A 108 -6.24 -24.04 -15.58
N GLY A 109 -6.15 -22.88 -16.25
CA GLY A 109 -5.28 -22.68 -17.41
C GLY A 109 -3.83 -23.02 -17.10
N LYS A 110 -3.15 -23.66 -18.06
CA LYS A 110 -1.69 -23.91 -18.02
C LYS A 110 -0.95 -22.58 -17.82
N GLU A 111 0.31 -22.65 -17.40
CA GLU A 111 1.10 -21.48 -16.98
C GLU A 111 1.12 -20.29 -17.97
N SER A 112 0.85 -20.47 -19.26
CA SER A 112 0.79 -19.39 -20.26
C SER A 112 -0.60 -19.11 -20.87
N LEU A 113 -1.63 -19.86 -20.48
CA LEU A 113 -2.99 -19.74 -21.05
C LEU A 113 -3.97 -19.27 -19.99
N HIS A 114 -3.84 -18.01 -19.58
CA HIS A 114 -4.65 -17.35 -18.58
C HIS A 114 -4.71 -15.84 -18.86
N GLY A 115 -5.70 -15.13 -18.30
CA GLY A 115 -5.88 -13.71 -18.55
C GLY A 115 -7.23 -13.14 -18.08
N ASP A 116 -7.45 -11.83 -18.17
CA ASP A 116 -6.43 -10.83 -18.58
C ASP A 116 -5.78 -10.23 -17.33
N GLY A 117 -6.59 -9.89 -16.32
CA GLY A 117 -6.08 -9.43 -15.04
C GLY A 117 -7.12 -8.65 -14.24
N MET A 118 -6.64 -7.84 -13.31
CA MET A 118 -7.49 -6.95 -12.51
C MET A 118 -6.87 -5.58 -12.30
N ALA A 119 -7.69 -4.60 -11.98
CA ALA A 119 -7.27 -3.23 -11.71
C ALA A 119 -7.84 -2.71 -10.38
N ILE A 120 -7.03 -1.94 -9.67
CA ILE A 120 -7.38 -1.17 -8.49
C ILE A 120 -7.44 0.31 -8.90
N TRP A 121 -8.51 0.97 -8.53
CA TRP A 121 -8.84 2.32 -8.99
C TRP A 121 -8.90 3.30 -7.84
N TYR A 122 -8.44 4.52 -8.10
CA TYR A 122 -8.80 5.73 -7.36
C TYR A 122 -9.18 6.81 -8.37
N THR A 123 -10.47 6.91 -8.72
CA THR A 123 -10.93 7.67 -9.90
C THR A 123 -12.15 8.54 -9.63
N ARG A 124 -12.29 9.61 -10.44
CA ARG A 124 -13.41 10.56 -10.34
C ARG A 124 -14.77 9.92 -10.56
N GLU A 125 -14.85 9.07 -11.57
CA GLU A 125 -16.07 8.33 -11.91
C GLU A 125 -15.98 6.90 -11.35
N ARG A 126 -17.14 6.34 -11.02
CA ARG A 126 -17.31 4.97 -10.55
C ARG A 126 -18.42 4.29 -11.36
N MET A 127 -18.49 2.95 -11.31
CA MET A 127 -19.58 2.18 -11.94
C MET A 127 -19.72 2.42 -13.45
N LYS A 128 -18.59 2.59 -14.15
CA LYS A 128 -18.53 2.66 -15.61
C LYS A 128 -17.79 1.44 -16.14
N GLN A 129 -18.48 0.61 -16.92
CA GLN A 129 -17.87 -0.53 -17.59
C GLN A 129 -17.05 -0.07 -18.79
N GLY A 130 -16.06 -0.86 -19.18
CA GLY A 130 -15.26 -0.59 -20.37
C GLY A 130 -14.13 -1.61 -20.55
N PRO A 131 -13.22 -1.34 -21.50
CA PRO A 131 -12.22 -2.30 -21.93
C PRO A 131 -11.03 -2.43 -20.96
N VAL A 132 -10.83 -1.50 -20.02
CA VAL A 132 -9.65 -1.50 -19.14
C VAL A 132 -9.91 -2.37 -17.93
N PHE A 133 -9.60 -3.66 -18.05
CA PHE A 133 -9.84 -4.69 -17.01
C PHE A 133 -11.26 -4.62 -16.44
N GLY A 134 -12.25 -4.36 -17.30
CA GLY A 134 -13.66 -4.28 -16.94
C GLY A 134 -14.17 -2.90 -16.50
N SER A 135 -13.32 -1.86 -16.51
CA SER A 135 -13.73 -0.46 -16.27
C SER A 135 -13.49 0.44 -17.49
N LYS A 136 -14.02 1.66 -17.41
CA LYS A 136 -13.94 2.65 -18.50
C LYS A 136 -12.49 3.00 -18.81
N ASP A 137 -12.25 3.18 -20.09
CA ASP A 137 -11.07 3.90 -20.57
C ASP A 137 -11.25 5.42 -20.39
N LEU A 138 -10.20 6.22 -20.63
CA LEU A 138 -10.22 7.67 -20.47
C LEU A 138 -10.67 8.07 -19.05
N PHE A 139 -10.11 7.40 -18.04
CA PHE A 139 -10.41 7.68 -16.64
C PHE A 139 -9.65 8.92 -16.15
N GLU A 140 -10.16 9.51 -15.07
CA GLU A 140 -9.49 10.59 -14.34
C GLU A 140 -9.09 10.05 -12.97
N GLY A 141 -7.79 9.93 -12.68
CA GLY A 141 -7.25 9.42 -11.42
C GLY A 141 -6.12 8.41 -11.61
N LEU A 142 -6.02 7.47 -10.67
CA LEU A 142 -5.03 6.40 -10.62
C LEU A 142 -5.64 5.04 -10.96
N ALA A 143 -4.92 4.27 -11.77
CA ALA A 143 -5.08 2.83 -11.91
C ALA A 143 -3.79 2.13 -11.45
N VAL A 144 -3.92 1.10 -10.62
CA VAL A 144 -2.87 0.11 -10.36
C VAL A 144 -3.35 -1.21 -10.94
N ILE A 145 -2.66 -1.68 -11.96
CA ILE A 145 -3.08 -2.79 -12.81
C ILE A 145 -2.23 -4.00 -12.47
N ILE A 146 -2.88 -5.15 -12.33
CA ILE A 146 -2.25 -6.46 -12.18
C ILE A 146 -2.54 -7.22 -13.47
N ASP A 147 -1.63 -7.11 -14.43
CA ASP A 147 -1.74 -7.77 -15.73
C ASP A 147 -1.14 -9.17 -15.65
N THR A 148 -1.89 -10.19 -16.04
CA THR A 148 -1.45 -11.58 -15.99
C THR A 148 -1.12 -12.16 -17.35
N TYR A 149 -1.60 -11.54 -18.42
CA TYR A 149 -1.41 -12.03 -19.76
C TYR A 149 -0.43 -11.12 -20.50
N SER A 150 0.44 -11.71 -21.32
CA SER A 150 1.38 -10.95 -22.12
C SER A 150 0.81 -10.80 -23.51
N ASN A 151 0.44 -9.58 -23.92
CA ASN A 151 -0.03 -9.35 -25.27
C ASN A 151 1.19 -9.24 -26.18
N HIS A 152 1.50 -10.29 -26.95
CA HIS A 152 2.77 -10.43 -27.70
C HIS A 152 2.92 -9.45 -28.90
N ASN A 153 2.18 -8.34 -28.93
CA ASN A 153 2.08 -7.40 -30.06
C ASN A 153 3.02 -6.18 -29.96
N GLY A 154 4.02 -6.20 -29.07
CA GLY A 154 5.03 -5.13 -28.94
C GLY A 154 6.30 -5.55 -28.19
N GLU A 155 7.33 -4.71 -28.28
CA GLU A 155 8.52 -4.80 -27.41
C GLU A 155 8.17 -4.24 -26.02
N HIS A 156 7.73 -5.12 -25.11
CA HIS A 156 7.65 -4.80 -23.68
C HIS A 156 8.71 -5.62 -22.98
N ASN A 157 9.62 -4.95 -22.27
CA ASN A 157 10.82 -5.57 -21.70
C ASN A 157 10.58 -6.26 -20.35
N HIS A 158 9.34 -6.63 -20.04
CA HIS A 158 8.96 -7.21 -18.75
C HIS A 158 8.20 -8.53 -18.87
N GLN A 159 8.42 -9.41 -17.90
CA GLN A 159 7.71 -10.67 -17.75
C GLN A 159 6.36 -10.48 -17.06
N HIS A 160 5.38 -11.29 -17.45
CA HIS A 160 4.08 -11.34 -16.82
C HIS A 160 4.01 -12.48 -15.79
N PRO A 161 3.22 -12.33 -14.69
CA PRO A 161 2.38 -11.18 -14.37
C PRO A 161 3.16 -9.92 -13.98
N TYR A 162 2.61 -8.77 -14.34
CA TYR A 162 3.22 -7.46 -14.17
C TYR A 162 2.25 -6.54 -13.42
N ILE A 163 2.76 -5.85 -12.39
CA ILE A 163 2.02 -4.79 -11.72
C ILE A 163 2.49 -3.46 -12.28
N SER A 164 1.58 -2.68 -12.84
CA SER A 164 1.88 -1.34 -13.37
C SER A 164 0.95 -0.29 -12.76
N SER A 165 1.31 0.98 -12.91
CA SER A 165 0.45 2.11 -12.53
C SER A 165 0.31 3.10 -13.68
N MET A 166 -0.86 3.73 -13.76
CA MET A 166 -1.17 4.76 -14.73
C MET A 166 -1.92 5.90 -14.05
N ILE A 167 -1.46 7.12 -14.27
CA ILE A 167 -2.18 8.35 -13.92
C ILE A 167 -2.81 8.90 -15.19
N ASN A 168 -4.09 9.25 -15.11
CA ASN A 168 -4.82 9.75 -16.25
C ASN A 168 -5.69 10.96 -15.85
N ASN A 169 -5.82 11.90 -16.77
CA ASN A 169 -6.64 13.12 -16.63
C ASN A 169 -7.86 13.09 -17.57
N GLY A 170 -8.20 11.90 -18.11
CA GLY A 170 -9.30 11.70 -19.04
C GLY A 170 -8.91 11.79 -20.52
N SER A 171 -7.63 12.06 -20.85
CA SER A 171 -7.19 12.18 -22.25
C SER A 171 -6.40 10.98 -22.78
N LEU A 172 -5.84 10.14 -21.91
CA LEU A 172 -4.98 9.03 -22.31
C LEU A 172 -5.78 7.73 -22.47
N HIS A 173 -5.59 7.04 -23.59
CA HIS A 173 -6.14 5.71 -23.84
C HIS A 173 -5.22 4.65 -23.23
N TYR A 174 -5.79 3.67 -22.52
CA TYR A 174 -5.05 2.47 -22.14
C TYR A 174 -4.96 1.50 -23.32
N ASP A 175 -3.75 1.39 -23.89
CA ASP A 175 -3.47 0.47 -24.99
C ASP A 175 -3.31 -0.97 -24.46
N HIS A 176 -4.41 -1.72 -24.48
CA HIS A 176 -4.41 -3.11 -24.04
C HIS A 176 -3.53 -4.00 -24.93
N ASP A 177 -3.41 -3.73 -26.23
CA ASP A 177 -2.60 -4.54 -27.15
C ASP A 177 -1.09 -4.45 -26.85
N ARG A 178 -0.69 -3.47 -26.04
CA ARG A 178 0.70 -3.22 -25.62
C ARG A 178 0.87 -3.13 -24.10
N ASP A 179 -0.01 -3.80 -23.36
CA ASP A 179 0.05 -3.92 -21.89
C ASP A 179 0.16 -2.55 -21.17
N GLY A 180 -0.36 -1.48 -21.77
CA GLY A 180 -0.31 -0.12 -21.22
C GLY A 180 1.06 0.57 -21.22
N THR A 181 2.09 -0.03 -21.85
CA THR A 181 3.51 0.38 -21.78
C THR A 181 3.74 1.88 -22.06
N HIS A 182 3.00 2.48 -23.00
CA HIS A 182 3.19 3.90 -23.40
C HIS A 182 2.68 4.91 -22.37
N THR A 183 1.81 4.46 -21.47
CA THR A 183 1.16 5.28 -20.45
C THR A 183 1.51 4.83 -19.04
N GLU A 184 2.45 3.90 -18.92
CA GLU A 184 2.95 3.41 -17.66
C GLU A 184 3.72 4.50 -16.91
N LEU A 185 3.39 4.68 -15.63
CA LEU A 185 4.14 5.52 -14.72
C LEU A 185 5.32 4.74 -14.12
N ALA A 186 5.05 3.56 -13.55
CA ALA A 186 6.04 2.60 -13.07
C ALA A 186 5.38 1.24 -12.81
N GLY A 187 6.21 0.19 -12.75
CA GLY A 187 5.76 -1.18 -12.55
C GLY A 187 6.85 -2.13 -12.06
N CYS A 188 6.45 -3.37 -11.77
CA CYS A 188 7.36 -4.46 -11.43
C CYS A 188 6.78 -5.84 -11.76
N GLU A 189 7.66 -6.82 -11.99
CA GLU A 189 7.26 -8.22 -12.22
C GLU A 189 6.88 -8.90 -10.91
N VAL A 190 5.69 -9.54 -10.85
CA VAL A 190 5.19 -10.17 -9.63
C VAL A 190 4.45 -11.46 -9.94
N LYS A 191 4.91 -12.59 -9.40
CA LYS A 191 4.26 -13.91 -9.58
C LYS A 191 3.06 -14.08 -8.65
N VAL A 192 1.95 -13.39 -8.95
CA VAL A 192 0.73 -13.36 -8.12
C VAL A 192 -0.26 -14.51 -8.36
N ARG A 193 -0.13 -15.22 -9.49
CA ARG A 193 -1.09 -16.23 -9.93
C ARG A 193 -0.85 -17.58 -9.25
N ASN A 194 -1.94 -18.25 -8.85
CA ASN A 194 -1.94 -19.60 -8.27
C ASN A 194 -1.02 -19.76 -7.04
N LEU A 195 -0.87 -18.70 -6.26
CA LEU A 195 -0.21 -18.76 -4.96
C LEU A 195 -0.99 -19.66 -3.99
N GLN A 196 -0.25 -20.31 -3.09
CA GLN A 196 -0.83 -21.17 -2.04
C GLN A 196 -1.61 -20.33 -1.01
N THR A 197 -1.08 -19.15 -0.70
CA THR A 197 -1.64 -18.14 0.19
C THR A 197 -2.32 -17.01 -0.59
N GLU A 198 -3.05 -16.16 0.11
CA GLU A 198 -3.63 -14.93 -0.45
C GLU A 198 -2.49 -13.92 -0.69
N ALA A 199 -2.55 -13.18 -1.80
CA ALA A 199 -1.57 -12.14 -2.10
C ALA A 199 -1.99 -10.82 -1.46
N HIS A 200 -1.01 -10.03 -1.04
CA HIS A 200 -1.21 -8.71 -0.46
C HIS A 200 -0.54 -7.65 -1.33
N LEU A 201 -1.28 -6.58 -1.63
CA LEU A 201 -0.81 -5.38 -2.30
C LEU A 201 -1.02 -4.20 -1.36
N LEU A 202 0.01 -3.39 -1.17
CA LEU A 202 -0.06 -2.13 -0.44
C LEU A 202 0.19 -1.00 -1.41
N ILE A 203 -0.77 -0.09 -1.51
CA ILE A 203 -0.69 1.14 -2.30
C ILE A 203 -0.75 2.30 -1.31
N ARG A 204 0.33 3.06 -1.22
CA ARG A 204 0.44 4.22 -0.32
C ARG A 204 0.59 5.48 -1.14
N TYR A 205 -0.19 6.49 -0.81
CA TYR A 205 -0.07 7.83 -1.36
C TYR A 205 0.13 8.83 -0.22
N THR A 206 1.33 9.39 -0.11
CA THR A 206 1.71 10.31 0.96
C THR A 206 2.66 11.37 0.43
N GLY A 207 2.37 12.65 0.69
CA GLY A 207 3.28 13.74 0.29
C GLY A 207 3.59 13.76 -1.21
N ASN A 208 2.58 13.49 -2.06
CA ASN A 208 2.71 13.37 -3.52
C ASN A 208 3.62 12.23 -4.01
N THR A 209 3.90 11.25 -3.15
CA THR A 209 4.64 10.05 -3.50
C THR A 209 3.70 8.85 -3.51
N LEU A 210 3.71 8.11 -4.62
CA LEU A 210 3.02 6.83 -4.78
C LEU A 210 4.01 5.68 -4.53
N THR A 211 3.74 4.86 -3.53
CA THR A 211 4.53 3.67 -3.22
C THR A 211 3.67 2.43 -3.37
N VAL A 212 4.17 1.42 -4.08
CA VAL A 212 3.52 0.12 -4.20
C VAL A 212 4.44 -0.98 -3.67
N MET A 213 3.89 -1.87 -2.83
CA MET A 213 4.60 -2.99 -2.23
C MET A 213 3.74 -4.25 -2.25
N THR A 214 4.38 -5.42 -2.20
CA THR A 214 3.68 -6.72 -2.21
C THR A 214 4.14 -7.62 -1.06
N ASP A 215 3.24 -8.46 -0.58
CA ASP A 215 3.56 -9.64 0.23
C ASP A 215 2.82 -10.85 -0.38
N LEU A 216 3.60 -11.76 -0.96
CA LEU A 216 3.08 -12.95 -1.64
C LEU A 216 3.12 -14.21 -0.76
N ASP A 217 3.82 -14.12 0.36
CA ASP A 217 4.09 -15.26 1.25
C ASP A 217 3.18 -15.24 2.50
N ASP A 218 2.34 -14.21 2.65
CA ASP A 218 1.49 -13.94 3.82
C ASP A 218 2.29 -13.96 5.13
N LYS A 219 3.42 -13.25 5.12
CA LYS A 219 4.37 -13.17 6.26
C LYS A 219 4.43 -11.80 6.91
N ALA A 220 3.60 -10.86 6.44
CA ALA A 220 3.66 -9.44 6.77
C ALA A 220 5.04 -8.83 6.47
N VAL A 221 5.70 -9.30 5.41
CA VAL A 221 6.99 -8.79 4.94
C VAL A 221 6.81 -8.15 3.57
N TRP A 222 6.66 -6.83 3.57
CA TRP A 222 6.47 -6.05 2.36
C TRP A 222 7.74 -5.98 1.52
N LYS A 223 7.64 -6.41 0.27
CA LYS A 223 8.68 -6.28 -0.76
C LYS A 223 8.35 -5.07 -1.64
N PRO A 224 9.27 -4.11 -1.82
CA PRO A 224 9.04 -2.98 -2.71
C PRO A 224 8.77 -3.42 -4.15
N CYS A 225 7.76 -2.81 -4.78
CA CYS A 225 7.50 -2.93 -6.22
C CYS A 225 8.06 -1.69 -6.93
N PHE A 226 7.50 -0.51 -6.65
CA PHE A 226 8.00 0.76 -7.15
C PHE A 226 7.64 1.93 -6.21
N ASN A 227 8.32 3.05 -6.43
CA ASN A 227 8.07 4.32 -5.74
C ASN A 227 8.22 5.49 -6.73
N VAL A 228 7.25 6.38 -6.78
CA VAL A 228 7.23 7.51 -7.73
C VAL A 228 6.84 8.79 -7.02
N ASP A 229 7.69 9.81 -7.11
CA ASP A 229 7.46 11.15 -6.56
C ASP A 229 6.75 12.06 -7.57
N GLY A 230 6.13 13.14 -7.09
CA GLY A 230 5.48 14.15 -7.94
C GLY A 230 4.14 13.71 -8.54
N VAL A 231 3.51 12.68 -7.95
CA VAL A 231 2.17 12.23 -8.34
C VAL A 231 1.13 13.15 -7.71
N GLU A 232 0.26 13.73 -8.54
CA GLU A 232 -0.83 14.60 -8.10
C GLU A 232 -2.18 13.87 -8.21
N LEU A 233 -2.80 13.55 -7.07
CA LEU A 233 -4.11 12.93 -7.00
C LEU A 233 -5.10 13.84 -6.27
N PRO A 234 -6.19 14.28 -6.93
CA PRO A 234 -7.25 15.03 -6.27
C PRO A 234 -7.97 14.20 -5.21
N THR A 235 -8.32 14.82 -4.09
CA THR A 235 -9.27 14.25 -3.13
C THR A 235 -10.69 14.20 -3.71
N GLY A 236 -11.56 13.38 -3.11
CA GLY A 236 -12.97 13.28 -3.50
C GLY A 236 -13.24 12.26 -4.60
N TYR A 237 -12.24 11.44 -4.95
CA TYR A 237 -12.37 10.33 -5.89
C TYR A 237 -12.79 9.04 -5.18
N TYR A 238 -13.13 8.01 -5.95
CA TYR A 238 -13.69 6.76 -5.46
C TYR A 238 -12.68 5.62 -5.60
N PHE A 239 -12.62 4.77 -4.57
CA PHE A 239 -11.93 3.49 -4.69
C PHE A 239 -12.78 2.48 -5.47
N GLY A 240 -12.13 1.70 -6.31
CA GLY A 240 -12.78 0.65 -7.08
C GLY A 240 -11.86 -0.50 -7.42
N PHE A 241 -12.48 -1.60 -7.82
CA PHE A 241 -11.79 -2.79 -8.26
C PHE A 241 -12.55 -3.38 -9.43
N SER A 242 -11.84 -3.76 -10.49
CA SER A 242 -12.44 -4.43 -11.64
C SER A 242 -11.54 -5.53 -12.15
N ALA A 243 -12.13 -6.50 -12.84
CA ALA A 243 -11.40 -7.52 -13.57
C ALA A 243 -12.12 -7.86 -14.87
N ALA A 244 -11.36 -8.37 -15.82
CA ALA A 244 -11.89 -8.89 -17.07
C ALA A 244 -11.18 -10.19 -17.50
N THR A 245 -11.89 -10.98 -18.28
CA THR A 245 -11.37 -12.16 -18.97
C THR A 245 -11.73 -12.06 -20.45
N GLY A 246 -10.74 -12.29 -21.32
CA GLY A 246 -10.92 -12.38 -22.77
C GLY A 246 -11.18 -13.81 -23.23
N ASP A 247 -10.39 -14.25 -24.22
CA ASP A 247 -10.34 -15.64 -24.68
C ASP A 247 -9.67 -16.57 -23.67
N LEU A 248 -8.88 -16.00 -22.76
CA LEU A 248 -8.31 -16.67 -21.60
C LEU A 248 -9.04 -16.20 -20.34
N SER A 249 -8.94 -16.97 -19.27
CA SER A 249 -9.66 -16.68 -18.04
C SER A 249 -8.88 -17.07 -16.79
N ASP A 250 -9.19 -16.35 -15.72
CA ASP A 250 -8.85 -16.69 -14.34
C ASP A 250 -9.98 -16.21 -13.42
N ASN A 251 -10.03 -16.78 -12.21
CA ASN A 251 -10.78 -16.20 -11.11
C ASN A 251 -10.00 -15.01 -10.55
N HIS A 252 -10.66 -13.86 -10.46
CA HIS A 252 -10.13 -12.66 -9.80
C HIS A 252 -10.94 -12.40 -8.54
N GLU A 253 -10.35 -12.59 -7.37
CA GLU A 253 -11.03 -12.54 -6.07
C GLU A 253 -10.40 -11.50 -5.14
N ILE A 254 -11.25 -10.68 -4.52
CA ILE A 254 -10.89 -9.80 -3.42
C ILE A 254 -11.30 -10.46 -2.11
N ILE A 255 -10.37 -10.47 -1.16
CA ILE A 255 -10.54 -11.06 0.15
C ILE A 255 -10.70 -9.99 1.24
N ALA A 256 -9.96 -8.90 1.13
CA ALA A 256 -10.08 -7.78 2.05
C ALA A 256 -9.52 -6.50 1.43
N VAL A 257 -10.09 -5.38 1.83
CA VAL A 257 -9.58 -4.05 1.53
C VAL A 257 -9.58 -3.26 2.83
N ARG A 258 -8.44 -2.69 3.19
CA ARG A 258 -8.30 -1.84 4.37
C ARG A 258 -7.69 -0.53 3.94
N LEU A 259 -8.43 0.56 4.13
CA LEU A 259 -7.90 1.91 3.96
C LEU A 259 -7.49 2.45 5.33
N TYR A 260 -6.27 2.95 5.43
CA TYR A 260 -5.78 3.69 6.58
C TYR A 260 -5.50 5.13 6.18
N GLU A 261 -5.92 6.07 7.01
CA GLU A 261 -5.34 7.40 7.00
C GLU A 261 -3.99 7.32 7.69
N VAL A 262 -2.95 7.80 7.02
CA VAL A 262 -1.59 7.82 7.53
C VAL A 262 -1.16 9.27 7.73
N ASP A 263 -0.52 9.56 8.84
CA ASP A 263 0.11 10.86 9.03
C ASP A 263 1.17 11.01 7.93
N SER A 264 1.23 12.16 7.24
CA SER A 264 2.45 12.47 6.51
C SER A 264 3.57 12.47 7.52
N ASP A 265 4.69 11.81 7.21
CA ASP A 265 5.95 11.98 7.93
C ASP A 265 6.44 13.41 7.68
N ASP A 266 5.69 14.39 8.20
CA ASP A 266 5.97 15.80 8.04
C ASP A 266 7.33 16.03 8.71
N PRO A 267 8.33 16.54 7.98
CA PRO A 267 9.63 16.84 8.54
C PRO A 267 9.48 17.72 9.78
N VAL A 268 8.48 18.61 9.81
CA VAL A 268 8.16 19.45 10.97
C VAL A 268 7.80 18.62 12.20
N THR A 269 6.98 17.59 12.05
CA THR A 269 6.59 16.68 13.15
C THR A 269 7.79 15.89 13.64
N ILE A 270 8.63 15.39 12.73
CA ILE A 270 9.87 14.68 13.06
C ILE A 270 10.86 15.64 13.77
N PHE A 271 11.05 16.85 13.25
CA PHE A 271 11.91 17.88 13.85
C PHE A 271 11.42 18.29 15.24
N ILE A 272 10.12 18.49 15.43
CA ILE A 272 9.53 18.77 16.75
C ILE A 272 9.79 17.60 17.69
N PHE A 273 9.63 16.35 17.23
CA PHE A 273 9.86 15.16 18.04
C PHE A 273 11.34 15.01 18.44
N ILE A 274 12.27 15.29 17.51
CA ILE A 274 13.71 15.31 17.77
C ILE A 274 14.06 16.42 18.77
N ILE A 275 13.58 17.65 18.55
CA ILE A 275 13.86 18.80 19.42
C ILE A 275 13.31 18.57 20.83
N THR A 276 12.07 18.09 20.96
CA THR A 276 11.45 17.80 22.27
C THR A 276 12.19 16.69 23.00
N SER A 277 12.61 15.63 22.30
CA SER A 277 13.42 14.56 22.87
C SER A 277 14.81 15.05 23.32
N MET A 278 15.46 15.92 22.53
CA MET A 278 16.74 16.54 22.90
C MET A 278 16.60 17.46 24.13
N LEU A 279 15.53 18.24 24.23
CA LEU A 279 15.28 19.13 25.39
C LEU A 279 15.05 18.33 26.67
N LEU A 280 14.24 17.27 26.60
CA LEU A 280 13.99 16.37 27.73
C LEU A 280 15.29 15.69 28.20
N PHE A 281 16.13 15.27 27.26
CA PHE A 281 17.44 14.72 27.56
C PHE A 281 18.35 15.75 28.26
N LEU A 282 18.39 16.99 27.77
CA LEU A 282 19.16 18.06 28.39
C LEU A 282 18.70 18.33 29.83
N LEU A 283 17.39 18.41 30.06
CA LEU A 283 16.80 18.59 31.39
C LEU A 283 17.14 17.43 32.33
N TYR A 284 17.14 16.19 31.83
CA TYR A 284 17.54 15.03 32.60
C TYR A 284 19.01 15.10 33.02
N VAL A 285 19.92 15.46 32.10
CA VAL A 285 21.35 15.61 32.38
C VAL A 285 21.59 16.73 33.40
N ILE A 286 20.95 17.88 33.24
CA ILE A 286 21.05 19.00 34.18
C ILE A 286 20.60 18.55 35.58
N ASN A 287 19.45 17.89 35.69
CA ASN A 287 18.95 17.37 36.97
C ASN A 287 19.89 16.32 37.59
N TYR A 288 20.48 15.44 36.78
CA TYR A 288 21.45 14.45 37.25
C TYR A 288 22.69 15.12 37.87
N PHE A 289 23.24 16.15 37.21
CA PHE A 289 24.38 16.90 37.73
C PHE A 289 24.00 17.75 38.96
N PHE A 290 22.81 18.35 38.98
CA PHE A 290 22.32 19.11 40.15
C PHE A 290 22.18 18.22 41.39
N ARG A 291 21.58 17.02 41.24
CA ARG A 291 21.48 16.02 42.32
C ARG A 291 22.86 15.58 42.81
N ARG A 292 23.82 15.37 41.91
CA ARG A 292 25.21 15.02 42.29
C ARG A 292 25.97 16.14 42.98
N LYS A 293 25.64 17.41 42.71
CA LYS A 293 26.26 18.57 43.35
C LYS A 293 25.71 18.77 44.78
N LEU A 294 24.40 18.56 44.96
CA LEU A 294 23.75 18.55 46.27
C LEU A 294 24.26 17.41 47.18
N LEU A 295 24.47 16.20 46.63
CA LEU A 295 25.04 15.06 47.37
C LEU A 295 26.53 15.21 47.74
N LYS A 296 27.23 16.22 47.22
CA LYS A 296 28.63 16.53 47.57
C LYS A 296 28.79 17.70 48.54
N THR A 297 27.68 18.35 48.91
CA THR A 297 27.64 19.50 49.82
C THR A 297 26.88 19.21 51.12
N ALA A 298 26.51 17.94 51.35
CA ALA A 298 25.99 17.40 52.60
C ALA A 298 27.02 16.49 53.26
#